data_AF-A0AAD6EZK8-F1
#
_entry.id   AF-A0AAD6EZK8-F1
#
_cell.length_a   1.000
_cell.length_b   1.000
_cell.length_c   1.000
_cell.angle_alpha   90.00
_cell.angle_beta   90.00
_cell.angle_gamma   90.00
#
_symmetry.space_group_name_H-M   'P 1'
#
loop_
_entity.id
_entity.type
_entity.pdbx_description
1 polymer ?
#
loop_
_entity_poly.entity_id
_entity_poly.type
_entity_poly.pdbx_seq_one_letter_code
_entity_poly.pdbx_strand_id
1 'polypeptide(L)'
;MTKTKLSSVTLANWLRIGTGGNRRRDKGHFVVYSKGGRRFVVPLKFLDHPIFQVLLEMAEEELGTGSRAPLTVPCEDELMMHLVSLLRTCTFDLGVL
;
A
#
# COMPACT_ATOMS: atom_id res chain seq x y z
N MET A 1 -12.10 -19.65 -25.35
CA MET A 1 -11.09 -19.38 -24.30
C MET A 1 -11.65 -18.38 -23.31
N THR A 2 -11.77 -18.81 -22.07
CA THR A 2 -12.53 -18.19 -20.98
C THR A 2 -11.84 -16.92 -20.47
N LYS A 3 -12.58 -15.79 -20.49
CA LYS A 3 -12.17 -14.55 -19.82
C LYS A 3 -11.92 -14.86 -18.35
N THR A 4 -10.67 -14.67 -17.95
CA THR A 4 -10.13 -14.97 -16.64
C THR A 4 -10.93 -14.26 -15.56
N LYS A 5 -11.26 -15.05 -14.55
CA LYS A 5 -11.95 -14.71 -13.31
C LYS A 5 -11.09 -13.71 -12.53
N LEU A 6 -11.17 -12.42 -12.89
CA LEU A 6 -10.77 -11.35 -11.97
C LEU A 6 -11.58 -11.57 -10.70
N SER A 7 -10.89 -11.81 -9.58
CA SER A 7 -11.55 -12.07 -8.31
C SER A 7 -12.48 -10.89 -8.04
N SER A 8 -13.68 -11.17 -7.50
CA SER A 8 -14.65 -10.12 -7.20
C SER A 8 -14.06 -9.05 -6.26
N VAL A 9 -13.00 -9.39 -5.54
CA VAL A 9 -12.22 -8.51 -4.67
C VAL A 9 -11.45 -7.46 -5.48
N THR A 10 -10.79 -7.83 -6.58
CA THR A 10 -10.10 -6.86 -7.45
C THR A 10 -11.09 -5.86 -8.06
N LEU A 11 -12.27 -6.32 -8.50
CA LEU A 11 -13.30 -5.42 -9.02
C LEU A 11 -13.90 -4.52 -7.92
N ALA A 12 -14.04 -5.01 -6.69
CA ALA A 12 -14.52 -4.22 -5.55
C ALA A 12 -13.51 -3.16 -5.11
N ASN A 13 -12.21 -3.46 -5.15
CA ASN A 13 -11.16 -2.49 -4.81
C ASN A 13 -11.07 -1.34 -5.82
N TRP A 14 -11.31 -1.60 -7.11
CA TRP A 14 -11.36 -0.54 -8.13
C TRP A 14 -12.57 0.39 -7.95
N LEU A 15 -13.66 -0.09 -7.36
CA LEU A 15 -14.85 0.71 -7.08
C LEU A 15 -14.71 1.54 -5.79
N ARG A 16 -14.03 1.01 -4.76
CA ARG A 16 -13.81 1.69 -3.46
C ARG A 16 -12.78 2.81 -3.53
N ILE A 17 -11.81 2.74 -4.45
CA ILE A 17 -10.76 3.75 -4.60
C ILE A 17 -11.24 4.98 -5.39
N GLY A 18 -12.45 4.93 -5.95
CA GLY A 18 -13.10 6.09 -6.55
C GLY A 18 -12.57 6.42 -7.94
N THR A 19 -13.48 6.42 -8.90
CA THR A 19 -13.33 7.10 -10.19
C THR A 19 -13.16 8.60 -9.95
N GLY A 20 -11.92 9.08 -9.81
CA GLY A 20 -11.74 10.48 -9.38
C GLY A 20 -10.34 11.06 -9.41
N GLY A 21 -9.67 11.07 -10.56
CA GLY A 21 -8.80 12.18 -10.94
C GLY A 21 -7.34 12.14 -10.44
N ASN A 22 -6.44 12.18 -11.41
CA ASN A 22 -5.00 12.41 -11.32
C ASN A 22 -4.63 13.79 -10.72
N ARG A 23 -5.00 14.10 -9.47
CA ARG A 23 -4.58 15.35 -8.81
C ARG A 23 -4.30 15.09 -7.34
N ARG A 24 -3.01 15.18 -6.96
CA ARG A 24 -2.43 15.15 -5.59
C ARG A 24 -1.84 13.82 -5.11
N ARG A 25 -1.23 13.04 -5.99
CA ARG A 25 -0.51 11.84 -5.57
C ARG A 25 0.84 12.10 -4.87
N ASP A 26 1.32 13.34 -4.95
CA ASP A 26 2.61 13.76 -4.40
C ASP A 26 2.52 14.55 -3.08
N LYS A 27 1.33 14.65 -2.48
CA LYS A 27 1.12 15.46 -1.26
C LYS A 27 0.48 14.63 -0.14
N GLY A 28 1.28 13.78 0.48
CA GLY A 28 0.92 13.14 1.76
C GLY A 28 1.70 11.87 2.07
N HIS A 29 1.54 11.41 3.31
CA HIS A 29 2.09 10.14 3.79
C HIS A 29 0.97 9.33 4.43
N PHE A 30 1.08 8.00 4.37
CA PHE A 30 0.27 7.08 5.15
C PHE A 30 1.12 6.38 6.20
N VAL A 31 0.46 5.86 7.23
CA VAL A 31 1.11 5.14 8.33
C VAL A 31 0.78 3.67 8.22
N VAL A 32 1.79 2.83 8.32
CA VAL A 32 1.66 1.37 8.35
C VAL A 32 2.32 0.84 9.61
N TYR A 33 1.69 -0.15 10.21
CA TYR A 33 2.24 -0.93 11.31
C TYR A 33 2.71 -2.29 10.78
N SER A 34 3.91 -2.72 11.16
CA SER A 34 4.34 -4.10 10.94
C SER A 34 3.63 -5.05 11.91
N LYS A 35 3.83 -6.34 11.71
CA LYS A 35 3.34 -7.40 12.61
C LYS A 35 3.86 -7.23 14.05
N GLY A 36 5.08 -6.71 14.23
CA GLY A 36 5.65 -6.36 15.54
C GLY A 36 5.08 -5.08 16.16
N GLY A 37 4.14 -4.41 15.49
CA GLY A 37 3.53 -3.16 15.96
C GLY A 37 4.43 -1.93 15.76
N ARG A 38 5.52 -2.05 14.98
CA ARG A 38 6.39 -0.91 14.69
C ARG A 38 5.75 -0.01 13.64
N ARG A 39 5.83 1.30 13.88
CA ARG A 39 5.23 2.33 13.02
C ARG A 39 6.18 2.77 11.90
N PHE A 40 5.68 2.80 10.67
CA PHE A 40 6.36 3.29 9.48
C PHE A 40 5.55 4.38 8.78
N VAL A 41 6.22 5.41 8.30
CA VAL A 41 5.61 6.51 7.53
C VAL A 41 6.06 6.40 6.08
N VAL A 42 5.10 6.23 5.18
CA VAL A 42 5.35 5.95 3.76
C VAL A 42 4.67 7.01 2.90
N PRO A 43 5.36 7.60 1.91
CA PRO A 43 4.73 8.54 0.97
C PRO A 43 3.55 7.91 0.21
N LEU A 44 2.44 8.66 0.05
CA LEU A 44 1.23 8.17 -0.64
C LEU A 44 1.49 7.71 -2.09
N LYS A 45 2.54 8.22 -2.75
CA LYS A 45 2.95 7.76 -4.09
C LYS A 45 3.18 6.24 -4.17
N PHE A 46 3.55 5.60 -3.06
CA PHE A 46 3.80 4.16 -3.01
C PHE A 46 2.56 3.30 -2.78
N LEU A 47 1.36 3.87 -2.65
CA LEU A 47 0.14 3.09 -2.50
C LEU A 47 -0.13 2.13 -3.66
N ASP A 48 0.14 2.56 -4.92
CA ASP A 48 0.03 1.64 -6.07
C ASP A 48 1.35 0.94 -6.40
N HIS A 49 2.36 1.00 -5.53
CA HIS A 49 3.53 0.16 -5.73
C HIS A 49 3.10 -1.30 -5.49
N PRO A 50 3.46 -2.27 -6.37
CA PRO A 50 2.96 -3.64 -6.28
C PRO A 50 3.14 -4.28 -4.90
N ILE A 51 4.26 -3.99 -4.24
CA ILE A 51 4.53 -4.51 -2.90
C ILE A 51 3.54 -4.00 -1.85
N PHE A 52 3.13 -2.73 -1.94
CA PHE A 52 2.15 -2.18 -1.01
C PHE A 52 0.75 -2.67 -1.35
N GLN A 53 0.42 -2.86 -2.62
CA GLN A 53 -0.86 -3.49 -2.99
C GLN A 53 -1.01 -4.88 -2.39
N VAL A 54 0.00 -5.74 -2.53
CA VAL A 54 -0.02 -7.08 -1.94
C VAL A 54 -0.12 -7.02 -0.40
N LEU A 55 0.66 -6.15 0.25
CA LEU A 55 0.62 -6.00 1.70
C LEU A 55 -0.74 -5.48 2.21
N LEU A 56 -1.36 -4.56 1.48
CA LEU A 56 -2.68 -4.01 1.80
C LEU A 56 -3.79 -5.05 1.58
N GLU A 57 -3.72 -5.83 0.51
CA GLU A 57 -4.65 -6.93 0.24
C GLU A 57 -4.58 -7.98 1.35
N MET A 58 -3.38 -8.39 1.75
CA MET A 58 -3.22 -9.33 2.87
C MET A 58 -3.76 -8.76 4.19
N ALA A 59 -3.52 -7.47 4.47
CA ALA A 59 -4.06 -6.81 5.65
C ALA A 59 -5.60 -6.72 5.62
N GLU A 60 -6.19 -6.49 4.45
CA GLU A 60 -7.65 -6.46 4.24
C GLU A 60 -8.28 -7.84 4.46
N GLU A 61 -7.61 -8.91 4.04
CA GLU A 61 -8.05 -10.30 4.30
C GLU A 61 -8.04 -10.64 5.80
N GLU A 62 -7.04 -10.17 6.56
CA GLU A 62 -6.91 -10.45 7.99
C GLU A 62 -7.81 -9.55 8.87
N LEU A 63 -7.93 -8.26 8.54
CA LEU A 63 -8.63 -7.27 9.37
C LEU A 63 -10.06 -6.98 8.90
N GLY A 64 -10.40 -7.35 7.66
CA GLY A 64 -11.66 -7.03 7.02
C GLY A 64 -11.77 -5.56 6.58
N THR A 65 -12.61 -5.30 5.58
CA THR A 65 -12.88 -3.94 5.10
C THR A 65 -13.59 -3.10 6.15
N GLY A 66 -13.02 -1.95 6.53
CA GLY A 66 -13.69 -0.98 7.42
C GLY A 66 -13.37 -1.14 8.91
N SER A 67 -12.39 -1.98 9.25
CA SER A 67 -11.80 -1.96 10.58
C SER A 67 -11.29 -0.55 10.91
N ARG A 68 -11.63 -0.05 12.10
CA ARG A 68 -11.05 1.19 12.66
C ARG A 68 -9.65 0.95 13.23
N ALA A 69 -9.14 -0.28 13.13
CA ALA A 69 -7.79 -0.60 13.56
C ALA A 69 -6.76 0.14 12.69
N PRO A 70 -5.58 0.43 13.25
CA PRO A 70 -4.44 0.88 12.45
C PRO A 70 -4.17 -0.09 11.31
N LEU A 71 -3.68 0.44 10.18
CA LEU A 71 -3.27 -0.38 9.05
C LEU A 71 -2.04 -1.20 9.45
N THR A 72 -2.28 -2.43 9.89
CA THR A 72 -1.25 -3.40 10.25
C THR A 72 -1.12 -4.40 9.11
N VAL A 73 0.07 -4.51 8.54
CA VAL A 73 0.36 -5.47 7.47
C VAL A 73 1.07 -6.70 8.06
N PRO A 74 0.82 -7.91 7.52
CA PRO A 74 1.48 -9.14 7.96
C PRO A 74 2.93 -9.21 7.42
N CYS A 75 3.73 -8.22 7.77
CA CYS A 75 5.13 -8.09 7.39
C CYS A 75 5.99 -7.92 8.65
N GLU A 76 7.10 -8.63 8.73
CA GLU A 76 8.06 -8.49 9.83
C GLU A 76 8.73 -7.12 9.83
N ASP A 77 9.15 -6.65 11.00
CA ASP A 77 9.74 -5.33 11.22
C ASP A 77 10.95 -5.08 10.30
N GLU A 78 11.83 -6.08 10.20
CA GLU A 78 13.07 -6.00 9.43
C GLU A 78 12.75 -5.82 7.94
N LEU A 79 11.81 -6.59 7.40
CA LEU A 79 11.42 -6.51 5.99
C LEU A 79 10.81 -5.13 5.69
N MET A 80 9.89 -4.67 6.53
CA MET A 80 9.27 -3.36 6.35
C MET A 80 10.30 -2.23 6.41
N MET A 81 11.28 -2.33 7.32
CA MET A 81 12.39 -1.38 7.39
C MET A 81 13.22 -1.38 6.11
N HIS A 82 13.58 -2.54 5.58
CA HIS A 82 14.32 -2.65 4.31
C HIS A 82 13.54 -2.04 3.15
N LEU A 83 12.24 -2.30 3.06
CA LEU A 83 11.37 -1.72 2.03
C LEU A 83 11.34 -0.20 2.12
N VAL A 84 11.04 0.36 3.30
CA VAL A 84 10.99 1.81 3.48
C VAL A 84 12.36 2.45 3.21
N SER A 85 13.46 1.79 3.56
CA SER A 85 14.82 2.23 3.24
C SER A 85 15.06 2.31 1.74
N LEU A 86 14.71 1.25 0.99
CA LEU A 86 14.80 1.21 -0.48
C LEU A 86 13.96 2.30 -1.13
N LEU A 87 12.74 2.52 -0.62
CA LEU A 87 11.89 3.59 -1.13
C LEU A 87 12.52 4.97 -0.93
N ARG A 88 13.20 5.20 0.20
CA ARG A 88 13.91 6.45 0.49
C ARG A 88 15.15 6.64 -0.37
N THR A 89 15.93 5.59 -0.64
CA THR A 89 17.10 5.71 -1.52
C THR A 89 16.67 5.97 -2.97
N CYS A 90 15.62 5.31 -3.45
CA CYS A 90 15.04 5.61 -4.77
C CYS A 90 14.40 7.01 -4.86
N THR A 91 14.09 7.68 -3.73
CA THR A 91 13.59 9.06 -3.75
C THR A 91 14.65 10.13 -4.03
N PHE A 92 15.95 9.79 -3.98
CA PHE A 92 17.03 10.75 -4.30
C PHE A 92 17.41 10.79 -5.79
N ASP A 93 17.01 9.82 -6.62
CA ASP A 93 17.39 9.74 -8.04
C ASP A 93 16.25 9.97 -9.05
N LEU A 94 15.03 10.28 -8.60
CA LEU A 94 13.90 10.64 -9.49
C LEU A 94 13.53 12.13 -9.41
N GLY A 95 14.51 12.96 -9.04
CA GLY A 95 14.48 14.41 -9.21
C GLY A 95 15.61 14.79 -10.16
N VAL A 96 15.30 14.77 -11.46
CA VAL A 96 16.09 15.38 -12.55
C VAL A 96 16.74 16.68 -12.07
N LEU A 97 18.07 16.76 -12.20
CA LEU A 97 18.83 18.01 -12.34
C LEU A 97 19.08 18.21 -13.83
#